data_AF-A0AAD6ZMX8-F1
#
_entry.id   AF-A0AAD6ZMX8-F1
#
_cell.length_a   1.000
_cell.length_b   1.000
_cell.length_c   1.000
_cell.angle_alpha   90.00
_cell.angle_beta   90.00
_cell.angle_gamma   90.00
#
_symmetry.space_group_name_H-M   'P 1'
#
loop_
_entity.id
_entity.type
_entity.pdbx_description
1 polymer ?
#
loop_
_entity_poly.entity_id
_entity_poly.type
_entity_poly.pdbx_seq_one_letter_code
_entity_poly.pdbx_strand_id
1 'polypeptide(L)'
;MKFPTAFIAATTLIFSGKALAALTPDQVVGNINIVTSVSGNINSVLGGLSTTPTPSQAQTISQTVVTGFQTIINDLAGDVTAMQATPPFSDGADLIVAALTDFVRVHQALLSTVIGKHTIFAQFGLTGPITAVLRSLEAGIDSFAFALIAMIPTKQANVTTDKNMLDDSVGNTITLYQQICIPSPLYPTVPPVCVVV
;
A
#
# COMPACT_ATOMS: atom_id res chain seq x y z
N MET A 1 29.23 -10.60 -3.62
CA MET A 1 28.42 -9.78 -4.55
C MET A 1 27.99 -8.52 -3.82
N LYS A 2 28.32 -7.34 -4.36
CA LYS A 2 27.92 -6.04 -3.81
C LYS A 2 26.46 -5.80 -4.18
N PHE A 3 25.58 -5.68 -3.19
CA PHE A 3 24.21 -5.23 -3.40
C PHE A 3 24.24 -3.72 -3.72
N PRO A 4 23.56 -3.25 -4.79
CA PRO A 4 23.45 -1.83 -5.02
C PRO A 4 22.49 -1.25 -3.97
N THR A 5 23.00 -0.34 -3.16
CA THR A 5 22.21 0.47 -2.24
C THR A 5 21.25 1.33 -3.07
N ALA A 6 20.01 0.88 -3.24
CA ALA A 6 18.96 1.70 -3.84
C ALA A 6 18.62 2.82 -2.85
N PHE A 7 19.22 3.99 -3.07
CA PHE A 7 18.83 5.23 -2.40
C PHE A 7 17.42 5.57 -2.89
N ILE A 8 16.42 5.40 -2.02
CA ILE A 8 15.06 5.83 -2.30
C ILE A 8 15.04 7.36 -2.12
N ALA A 9 15.20 8.09 -3.22
CA ALA A 9 14.93 9.51 -3.25
C ALA A 9 13.40 9.69 -3.33
N ALA A 10 12.75 9.74 -2.16
CA ALA A 10 11.40 10.26 -2.06
C ALA A 10 11.48 11.79 -2.24
N THR A 11 11.13 12.28 -3.43
CA THR A 11 10.91 13.71 -3.65
C THR A 11 9.65 14.13 -2.89
N THR A 12 9.83 14.51 -1.63
CA THR A 12 8.79 15.16 -0.84
C THR A 12 8.59 16.57 -1.36
N LEU A 13 7.46 16.81 -2.03
CA LEU A 13 6.95 18.16 -2.25
C LEU A 13 6.51 18.73 -0.89
N ILE A 14 7.34 19.58 -0.30
CA ILE A 14 7.00 20.32 0.92
C ILE A 14 6.00 21.42 0.52
N PHE A 15 4.71 21.21 0.81
CA PHE A 15 3.71 22.27 0.72
C PHE A 15 3.85 23.23 1.90
N SER A 16 4.65 24.27 1.73
CA SER A 16 4.74 25.40 2.64
C SER A 16 3.50 26.30 2.52
N GLY A 17 2.54 26.13 3.44
CA GLY A 17 1.76 27.22 4.05
C GLY A 17 1.13 28.32 3.18
N LYS A 18 0.54 27.99 2.03
CA LYS A 18 -0.39 28.88 1.31
C LYS A 18 -1.73 28.17 1.18
N ALA A 19 -2.83 28.93 1.22
CA ALA A 19 -4.20 28.41 1.07
C ALA A 19 -4.21 27.27 0.05
N LEU A 20 -4.69 26.08 0.46
CA LEU A 20 -4.76 24.91 -0.41
C LEU A 20 -5.58 25.33 -1.61
N ALA A 21 -4.91 25.53 -2.75
CA ALA A 21 -5.60 25.73 -4.00
C ALA A 21 -6.42 24.46 -4.28
N ALA A 22 -7.63 24.63 -4.81
CA ALA A 22 -8.42 23.51 -5.27
C ALA A 22 -7.58 22.67 -6.24
N LEU A 23 -7.56 21.35 -6.04
CA LEU A 23 -6.86 20.43 -6.92
C LEU A 23 -7.53 20.46 -8.31
N THR A 24 -6.75 20.18 -9.35
CA THR A 24 -7.28 19.84 -10.68
C THR A 24 -7.43 18.32 -10.82
N PRO A 25 -8.25 17.82 -11.75
CA PRO A 25 -8.33 16.39 -12.03
C PRO A 25 -6.96 15.76 -12.34
N ASP A 26 -6.11 16.45 -13.11
CA ASP A 26 -4.76 15.99 -13.43
C ASP A 26 -3.85 15.88 -12.20
N GLN A 27 -4.01 16.78 -11.22
CA GLN A 27 -3.26 16.70 -9.96
C GLN A 27 -3.69 15.48 -9.15
N VAL A 28 -4.99 15.21 -9.07
CA VAL A 28 -5.50 14.00 -8.39
C VAL A 28 -4.98 12.73 -9.06
N VAL A 29 -5.02 12.67 -10.39
CA VAL A 29 -4.43 11.57 -11.18
C VAL A 29 -2.93 11.44 -10.89
N GLY A 30 -2.19 12.55 -10.86
CA GLY A 30 -0.78 12.58 -10.52
C GLY A 30 -0.49 11.99 -9.13
N ASN A 31 -1.29 12.36 -8.14
CA ASN A 31 -1.13 11.87 -6.76
C ASN A 31 -1.44 10.37 -6.66
N ILE A 32 -2.50 9.89 -7.33
CA ILE A 32 -2.81 8.45 -7.42
C ILE A 32 -1.65 7.68 -8.08
N ASN A 33 -1.04 8.25 -9.12
CA ASN A 33 0.10 7.64 -9.80
C ASN A 33 1.36 7.56 -8.92
N ILE A 34 1.55 8.51 -7.99
CA ILE A 34 2.65 8.46 -7.00
C ILE A 34 2.47 7.24 -6.10
N VAL A 35 1.30 7.06 -5.47
CA VAL A 35 1.06 5.91 -4.59
C VAL A 35 1.06 4.57 -5.35
N THR A 36 0.65 4.58 -6.62
CA THR A 36 0.77 3.44 -7.54
C THR A 36 2.22 3.07 -7.79
N SER A 37 3.08 4.06 -8.03
CA SER A 37 4.52 3.86 -8.22
C SER A 37 5.19 3.30 -6.97
N VAL A 38 4.87 3.84 -5.79
CA VAL A 38 5.36 3.30 -4.51
C VAL A 38 4.92 1.84 -4.35
N SER A 39 3.66 1.52 -4.64
CA SER A 39 3.15 0.13 -4.59
C SER A 39 3.92 -0.80 -5.55
N GLY A 40 4.16 -0.37 -6.78
CA GLY A 40 4.93 -1.12 -7.77
C GLY A 40 6.38 -1.35 -7.35
N ASN A 41 7.03 -0.35 -6.73
CA ASN A 41 8.40 -0.44 -6.25
C ASN A 41 8.52 -1.44 -5.09
N ILE A 42 7.60 -1.39 -4.10
CA ILE A 42 7.57 -2.37 -3.01
C ILE A 42 7.38 -3.78 -3.59
N ASN A 43 6.48 -3.93 -4.58
CA ASN A 43 6.21 -5.22 -5.20
C ASN A 43 7.45 -5.78 -5.92
N SER A 44 8.20 -4.94 -6.62
CA SER A 44 9.46 -5.33 -7.27
C SER A 44 10.50 -5.81 -6.25
N VAL A 45 10.68 -5.06 -5.16
CA VAL A 45 11.60 -5.42 -4.07
C VAL A 45 11.22 -6.74 -3.41
N LEU A 46 9.93 -6.94 -3.12
CA LEU A 46 9.40 -8.19 -2.57
C LEU A 46 9.53 -9.37 -3.55
N GLY A 47 9.30 -9.13 -4.84
CA GLY A 47 9.45 -10.14 -5.89
C GLY A 47 10.88 -10.67 -5.99
N GLY A 48 11.87 -9.84 -5.65
CA GLY A 48 13.29 -10.22 -5.60
C GLY A 48 13.73 -10.94 -4.31
N LEU A 49 12.86 -11.06 -3.30
CA LEU A 49 13.20 -11.75 -2.05
C LEU A 49 13.36 -13.26 -2.30
N SER A 50 14.56 -13.77 -2.02
CA SER A 50 14.87 -15.21 -2.04
C SER A 50 13.88 -16.00 -1.18
N THR A 51 13.61 -17.25 -1.57
CA THR A 51 12.83 -18.20 -0.76
C THR A 51 13.59 -18.67 0.48
N THR A 52 14.91 -18.49 0.50
CA THR A 52 15.80 -18.80 1.64
C THR A 52 16.63 -17.59 2.05
N PRO A 53 15.99 -16.49 2.48
CA PRO A 53 16.74 -15.30 2.83
C PRO A 53 17.47 -15.50 4.16
N THR A 54 18.59 -14.81 4.34
CA THR A 54 19.18 -14.66 5.67
C THR A 54 18.26 -13.84 6.57
N PRO A 55 18.37 -13.95 7.91
CA PRO A 55 17.59 -13.12 8.82
C PRO A 55 17.70 -11.62 8.51
N SER A 56 18.90 -11.15 8.19
CA SER A 56 19.14 -9.75 7.83
C SER A 56 18.42 -9.35 6.54
N GLN A 57 18.41 -10.20 5.50
CA GLN A 57 17.67 -9.93 4.27
C GLN A 57 16.17 -9.85 4.52
N ALA A 58 15.61 -10.80 5.29
CA ALA A 58 14.19 -10.79 5.64
C ALA A 58 13.81 -9.52 6.44
N GLN A 59 14.66 -9.12 7.39
CA GLN A 59 14.45 -7.92 8.19
C GLN A 59 14.52 -6.64 7.34
N THR A 60 15.50 -6.50 6.46
CA THR A 60 15.60 -5.34 5.56
C THR A 60 14.38 -5.23 4.66
N ILE A 61 13.94 -6.33 4.05
CA ILE A 61 12.79 -6.31 3.14
C ILE A 61 11.49 -6.06 3.91
N SER A 62 11.32 -6.64 5.11
CA SER A 62 10.20 -6.33 5.99
C SER A 62 10.13 -4.84 6.33
N GLN A 63 11.27 -4.20 6.64
CA GLN A 63 11.33 -2.76 6.86
C GLN A 63 10.95 -1.98 5.61
N THR A 64 11.41 -2.38 4.41
CA THR A 64 11.00 -1.73 3.15
C THR A 64 9.49 -1.82 2.94
N VAL A 65 8.86 -2.97 3.23
CA VAL A 65 7.40 -3.12 3.16
C VAL A 65 6.70 -2.17 4.13
N VAL A 66 7.14 -2.15 5.40
CA VAL A 66 6.53 -1.31 6.43
C VAL A 66 6.66 0.17 6.10
N THR A 67 7.87 0.63 5.75
CA THR A 67 8.12 2.02 5.37
C THR A 67 7.38 2.39 4.08
N GLY A 68 7.34 1.49 3.10
CA GLY A 68 6.62 1.72 1.85
C GLY A 68 5.11 1.91 2.07
N PHE A 69 4.49 1.08 2.90
CA PHE A 69 3.09 1.28 3.29
C PHE A 69 2.88 2.56 4.11
N GLN A 70 3.81 2.92 5.01
CA GLN A 70 3.76 4.19 5.72
C GLN A 70 3.84 5.40 4.77
N THR A 71 4.67 5.34 3.73
CA THR A 71 4.72 6.37 2.68
C THR A 71 3.37 6.50 1.99
N ILE A 72 2.77 5.38 1.55
CA ILE A 72 1.43 5.39 0.93
C ILE A 72 0.41 6.03 1.87
N ILE A 73 0.37 5.62 3.15
CA ILE A 73 -0.56 6.16 4.15
C ILE A 73 -0.40 7.69 4.29
N ASN A 74 0.83 8.19 4.37
CA ASN A 74 1.11 9.61 4.52
C ASN A 74 0.72 10.41 3.27
N ASP A 75 1.00 9.88 2.08
CA ASP A 75 0.64 10.50 0.81
C ASP A 75 -0.89 10.58 0.69
N LEU A 76 -1.60 9.48 0.97
CA LEU A 76 -3.07 9.46 0.98
C LEU A 76 -3.66 10.45 2.01
N ALA A 77 -3.06 10.57 3.20
CA ALA A 77 -3.51 11.54 4.20
C ALA A 77 -3.32 13.01 3.74
N GLY A 78 -2.19 13.29 3.08
CA GLY A 78 -1.94 14.57 2.43
C GLY A 78 -2.97 14.87 1.33
N ASP A 79 -3.25 13.87 0.50
CA ASP A 79 -4.25 13.97 -0.57
C ASP A 79 -5.64 14.22 -0.01
N VAL A 80 -6.08 13.47 1.01
CA VAL A 80 -7.37 13.70 1.70
C VAL A 80 -7.50 15.14 2.18
N THR A 81 -6.44 15.68 2.77
CA THR A 81 -6.44 17.08 3.26
C THR A 81 -6.61 18.07 2.10
N ALA A 82 -5.91 17.87 0.99
CA ALA A 82 -6.04 18.73 -0.19
C ALA A 82 -7.40 18.57 -0.89
N MET A 83 -7.94 17.35 -0.90
CA MET A 83 -9.23 17.02 -1.48
C MET A 83 -10.39 17.70 -0.75
N GLN A 84 -10.34 17.81 0.58
CA GLN A 84 -11.35 18.52 1.37
C GLN A 84 -11.44 20.03 1.05
N ALA A 85 -10.35 20.62 0.56
CA ALA A 85 -10.32 22.02 0.11
C ALA A 85 -10.78 22.20 -1.34
N THR A 86 -11.11 21.10 -2.05
CA THR A 86 -11.42 21.09 -3.48
C THR A 86 -12.92 20.87 -3.68
N PRO A 87 -13.63 21.79 -4.38
CA PRO A 87 -15.03 21.57 -4.75
C PRO A 87 -15.19 20.36 -5.67
N PRO A 88 -16.38 19.74 -5.73
CA PRO A 88 -16.63 18.63 -6.65
C PRO A 88 -16.35 19.02 -8.11
N PHE A 89 -15.75 18.10 -8.87
CA PHE A 89 -15.42 18.34 -10.27
C PHE A 89 -16.65 18.19 -11.17
N SER A 90 -16.75 19.10 -12.14
CA SER A 90 -17.73 19.03 -13.23
C SER A 90 -17.28 18.15 -14.40
N ASP A 91 -15.97 17.93 -14.54
CA ASP A 91 -15.32 17.15 -15.60
C ASP A 91 -14.10 16.36 -15.05
N GLY A 92 -13.42 15.57 -15.89
CA GLY A 92 -12.20 14.84 -15.52
C GLY A 92 -12.39 13.63 -14.59
N ALA A 93 -13.61 13.37 -14.11
CA ALA A 93 -13.90 12.24 -13.21
C ALA A 93 -13.52 10.87 -13.80
N ASP A 94 -13.68 10.67 -15.12
CA ASP A 94 -13.28 9.43 -15.79
C ASP A 94 -11.78 9.17 -15.73
N LEU A 95 -10.94 10.23 -15.79
CA LEU A 95 -9.49 10.10 -15.69
C LEU A 95 -9.07 9.67 -14.28
N ILE A 96 -9.72 10.24 -13.27
CA ILE A 96 -9.48 9.91 -11.86
C ILE A 96 -9.89 8.45 -11.58
N VAL A 97 -11.06 8.02 -12.09
CA VAL A 97 -11.49 6.62 -11.95
C VAL A 97 -10.51 5.69 -12.64
N ALA A 98 -10.07 5.99 -13.87
CA ALA A 98 -9.08 5.16 -14.56
C ALA A 98 -7.77 5.03 -13.78
N ALA A 99 -7.25 6.14 -13.23
CA ALA A 99 -6.07 6.13 -12.38
C ALA A 99 -6.29 5.31 -11.09
N LEU A 100 -7.46 5.44 -10.45
CA LEU A 100 -7.82 4.67 -9.26
C LEU A 100 -7.87 3.16 -9.57
N THR A 101 -8.50 2.77 -10.67
CA THR A 101 -8.59 1.37 -11.09
C THR A 101 -7.20 0.78 -11.36
N ASP A 102 -6.29 1.55 -11.97
CA ASP A 102 -4.91 1.12 -12.17
C ASP A 102 -4.13 1.00 -10.86
N PHE A 103 -4.32 1.94 -9.94
CA PHE A 103 -3.80 1.85 -8.57
C PHE A 103 -4.28 0.56 -7.90
N VAL A 104 -5.59 0.29 -7.92
CA VAL A 104 -6.19 -0.92 -7.31
C VAL A 104 -5.52 -2.17 -7.85
N ARG A 105 -5.40 -2.29 -9.17
CA ARG A 105 -4.76 -3.44 -9.82
C ARG A 105 -3.30 -3.63 -9.37
N VAL A 106 -2.50 -2.55 -9.34
CA VAL A 106 -1.10 -2.62 -8.91
C VAL A 106 -0.98 -2.95 -7.43
N HIS A 107 -1.84 -2.35 -6.59
CA HIS A 107 -1.82 -2.53 -5.16
C HIS A 107 -2.29 -3.95 -4.75
N GLN A 108 -3.28 -4.51 -5.45
CA GLN A 108 -3.67 -5.92 -5.29
C GLN A 108 -2.55 -6.88 -5.66
N ALA A 109 -1.78 -6.59 -6.72
CA ALA A 109 -0.60 -7.38 -7.07
C ALA A 109 0.47 -7.32 -5.96
N LEU A 110 0.69 -6.14 -5.36
CA LEU A 110 1.55 -6.00 -4.19
C LEU A 110 1.04 -6.86 -3.02
N LEU A 111 -0.24 -6.75 -2.64
CA LEU A 111 -0.81 -7.50 -1.53
C LEU A 111 -0.75 -9.01 -1.77
N SER A 112 -0.97 -9.47 -3.00
CA SER A 112 -0.78 -10.88 -3.38
C SER A 112 0.67 -11.34 -3.16
N THR A 113 1.66 -10.51 -3.52
CA THR A 113 3.07 -10.81 -3.26
C THR A 113 3.38 -10.81 -1.76
N VAL A 114 2.85 -9.87 -1.00
CA VAL A 114 2.98 -9.81 0.48
C VAL A 114 2.43 -11.11 1.09
N ILE A 115 1.21 -11.51 0.74
CA ILE A 115 0.61 -12.80 1.12
C ILE A 115 1.55 -13.96 0.79
N GLY A 116 2.09 -14.02 -0.43
CA GLY A 116 3.01 -15.06 -0.87
C GLY A 116 4.35 -15.10 -0.12
N LYS A 117 4.70 -14.05 0.62
CA LYS A 117 5.92 -13.94 1.43
C LYS A 117 5.66 -14.11 2.93
N HIS A 118 4.41 -14.35 3.33
CA HIS A 118 4.02 -14.50 4.72
C HIS A 118 4.87 -15.51 5.50
N THR A 119 5.08 -16.72 4.97
CA THR A 119 5.85 -17.78 5.66
C THR A 119 7.30 -17.38 5.92
N ILE A 120 7.89 -16.57 5.04
CA ILE A 120 9.23 -16.03 5.23
C ILE A 120 9.23 -15.07 6.41
N PHE A 121 8.32 -14.10 6.43
CA PHE A 121 8.27 -13.13 7.53
C PHE A 121 7.88 -13.77 8.86
N ALA A 122 6.99 -14.76 8.83
CA ALA A 122 6.62 -15.56 10.00
C ALA A 122 7.82 -16.31 10.58
N GLN A 123 8.66 -16.91 9.73
CA GLN A 123 9.88 -17.63 10.15
C GLN A 123 10.81 -16.75 10.99
N PHE A 124 10.86 -15.44 10.69
CA PHE A 124 11.75 -14.49 11.36
C PHE A 124 11.02 -13.58 12.37
N GLY A 125 9.75 -13.85 12.69
CA GLY A 125 8.98 -13.06 13.67
C GLY A 125 8.67 -11.63 13.21
N LEU A 126 8.53 -11.41 11.91
CA LEU A 126 8.38 -10.10 11.28
C LEU A 126 6.93 -9.75 10.88
N THR A 127 5.96 -10.60 11.21
CA THR A 127 4.55 -10.40 10.80
C THR A 127 3.89 -9.25 11.54
N GLY A 128 4.16 -9.07 12.84
CA GLY A 128 3.51 -8.06 13.68
C GLY A 128 3.59 -6.61 13.14
N PRO A 129 4.79 -6.08 12.83
CA PRO A 129 4.93 -4.74 12.23
C PRO A 129 4.21 -4.59 10.89
N ILE A 130 4.16 -5.66 10.09
CA ILE A 130 3.46 -5.66 8.79
C ILE A 130 1.94 -5.62 9.01
N THR A 131 1.40 -6.42 9.93
CA THR A 131 -0.03 -6.37 10.30
C THR A 131 -0.44 -4.99 10.80
N ALA A 132 0.41 -4.37 11.64
CA ALA A 132 0.13 -3.05 12.20
C ALA A 132 -0.01 -1.99 11.10
N VAL A 133 0.92 -1.95 10.14
CA VAL A 133 0.84 -0.97 9.05
C VAL A 133 -0.29 -1.28 8.07
N LEU A 134 -0.63 -2.55 7.83
CA LEU A 134 -1.75 -2.93 6.97
C LEU A 134 -3.10 -2.42 7.51
N ARG A 135 -3.30 -2.44 8.84
CA ARG A 135 -4.49 -1.85 9.47
C ARG A 135 -4.56 -0.34 9.28
N SER A 136 -3.42 0.35 9.39
CA SER A 136 -3.35 1.78 9.09
C SER A 136 -3.57 2.08 7.61
N LEU A 137 -3.13 1.19 6.72
CA LEU A 137 -3.34 1.29 5.28
C LEU A 137 -4.81 1.17 4.91
N GLU A 138 -5.54 0.21 5.50
CA GLU A 138 -7.00 0.07 5.34
C GLU A 138 -7.73 1.37 5.66
N ALA A 139 -7.47 1.95 6.84
CA ALA A 139 -8.07 3.21 7.26
C ALA A 139 -7.69 4.40 6.35
N GLY A 140 -6.47 4.40 5.81
CA GLY A 140 -6.00 5.39 4.83
C GLY A 140 -6.73 5.29 3.49
N ILE A 141 -6.89 4.07 2.97
CA ILE A 141 -7.64 3.79 1.73
C ILE A 141 -9.11 4.17 1.90
N ASP A 142 -9.72 3.86 3.04
CA ASP A 142 -11.10 4.25 3.36
C ASP A 142 -11.30 5.76 3.31
N SER A 143 -10.43 6.49 4.01
CA SER A 143 -10.49 7.95 4.09
C SER A 143 -10.30 8.58 2.70
N PHE A 144 -9.35 8.05 1.93
CA PHE A 144 -9.09 8.48 0.56
C PHE A 144 -10.28 8.23 -0.37
N ALA A 145 -10.88 7.03 -0.32
CA ALA A 145 -12.05 6.68 -1.13
C ALA A 145 -13.25 7.58 -0.81
N PHE A 146 -13.52 7.88 0.46
CA PHE A 146 -14.59 8.80 0.83
C PHE A 146 -14.35 10.23 0.34
N ALA A 147 -13.11 10.71 0.42
CA ALA A 147 -12.75 12.03 -0.12
C ALA A 147 -12.90 12.08 -1.65
N LEU A 148 -12.50 11.02 -2.36
CA LEU A 148 -12.72 10.90 -3.81
C LEU A 148 -14.21 10.88 -4.17
N ILE A 149 -15.04 10.13 -3.44
CA ILE A 149 -16.51 10.11 -3.67
C ILE A 149 -17.10 11.51 -3.56
N ALA A 150 -16.67 12.30 -2.57
CA ALA A 150 -17.14 13.68 -2.41
C ALA A 150 -16.70 14.58 -3.58
N MET A 151 -15.52 14.33 -4.14
CA MET A 151 -14.95 15.11 -5.24
C MET A 151 -15.55 14.76 -6.61
N ILE A 152 -15.86 13.49 -6.85
CA ILE A 152 -16.43 13.00 -8.11
C ILE A 152 -17.74 12.26 -7.88
N PRO A 153 -18.80 12.94 -7.39
CA PRO A 153 -20.05 12.28 -6.98
C PRO A 153 -20.75 11.53 -8.13
N THR A 154 -20.53 11.96 -9.38
CA THR A 154 -21.06 11.29 -10.59
C THR A 154 -20.46 9.89 -10.82
N LYS A 155 -19.35 9.55 -10.14
CA LYS A 155 -18.61 8.29 -10.25
C LYS A 155 -18.54 7.51 -8.94
N GLN A 156 -19.40 7.83 -7.98
CA GLN A 156 -19.42 7.16 -6.67
C GLN A 156 -19.42 5.63 -6.77
N ALA A 157 -20.25 5.06 -7.66
CA ALA A 157 -20.32 3.61 -7.82
C ALA A 157 -19.00 2.97 -8.26
N ASN A 158 -18.24 3.63 -9.13
CA ASN A 158 -16.92 3.17 -9.56
C ASN A 158 -15.93 3.22 -8.39
N VAL A 159 -15.85 4.35 -7.68
CA VAL A 159 -14.94 4.50 -6.53
C VAL A 159 -15.27 3.51 -5.43
N THR A 160 -16.56 3.27 -5.14
CA THR A 160 -16.98 2.26 -4.15
C THR A 160 -16.61 0.84 -4.58
N THR A 161 -16.72 0.53 -5.87
CA THR A 161 -16.31 -0.80 -6.38
C THR A 161 -14.81 -1.02 -6.18
N ASP A 162 -14.01 -0.05 -6.59
CA ASP A 162 -12.55 -0.08 -6.47
C ASP A 162 -12.09 -0.13 -5.00
N LYS A 163 -12.76 0.62 -4.12
CA LYS A 163 -12.55 0.56 -2.66
C LYS A 163 -12.82 -0.84 -2.12
N ASN A 164 -13.98 -1.43 -2.41
CA ASN A 164 -14.35 -2.75 -1.88
C ASN A 164 -13.35 -3.84 -2.34
N MET A 165 -12.86 -3.75 -3.57
CA MET A 165 -11.82 -4.64 -4.09
C MET A 165 -10.49 -4.54 -3.32
N LEU A 166 -10.13 -3.32 -2.88
CA LEU A 166 -8.97 -3.10 -2.01
C LEU A 166 -9.23 -3.60 -0.60
N ASP A 167 -10.39 -3.31 -0.01
CA ASP A 167 -10.77 -3.76 1.34
C ASP A 167 -10.68 -5.28 1.45
N ASP A 168 -11.23 -6.01 0.49
CA ASP A 168 -11.15 -7.48 0.46
C ASP A 168 -9.69 -7.96 0.44
N SER A 169 -8.83 -7.31 -0.35
CA SER A 169 -7.43 -7.69 -0.50
C SER A 169 -6.61 -7.37 0.75
N VAL A 170 -6.83 -6.19 1.33
CA VAL A 170 -6.16 -5.75 2.57
C VAL A 170 -6.63 -6.59 3.74
N GLY A 171 -7.94 -6.81 3.88
CA GLY A 171 -8.54 -7.64 4.93
C GLY A 171 -8.05 -9.08 4.90
N ASN A 172 -7.93 -9.68 3.70
CA ASN A 172 -7.31 -11.01 3.55
C ASN A 172 -5.84 -11.01 3.97
N THR A 173 -5.08 -9.98 3.60
CA THR A 173 -3.67 -9.86 3.98
C THR A 173 -3.50 -9.68 5.50
N ILE A 174 -4.29 -8.82 6.12
CA ILE A 174 -4.33 -8.64 7.59
C ILE A 174 -4.67 -9.96 8.26
N THR A 175 -5.69 -10.66 7.78
CA THR A 175 -6.14 -11.95 8.33
C THR A 175 -5.04 -13.00 8.31
N LEU A 176 -4.22 -13.03 7.27
CA LEU A 176 -3.08 -13.93 7.20
C LEU A 176 -1.98 -13.50 8.16
N TYR A 177 -1.60 -12.22 8.15
CA TYR A 177 -0.47 -11.70 8.92
C TYR A 177 -0.73 -11.60 10.43
N GLN A 178 -1.98 -11.64 10.88
CA GLN A 178 -2.32 -11.71 12.31
C GLN A 178 -2.23 -13.12 12.91
N GLN A 179 -1.98 -14.15 12.09
CA GLN A 179 -1.83 -15.52 12.59
C GLN A 179 -0.63 -15.63 13.56
N ILE A 180 -0.78 -16.49 14.57
CA ILE A 180 0.34 -16.89 15.42
C ILE A 180 1.09 -18.00 14.71
N CYS A 181 2.38 -17.77 14.46
CA CYS A 181 3.24 -18.71 13.77
C CYS A 181 4.37 -19.21 14.67
N ILE A 182 4.65 -20.50 14.63
CA ILE A 182 5.81 -21.13 15.26
C ILE A 182 6.89 -21.30 14.17
N PRO A 183 8.06 -20.63 14.29
CA PRO A 183 9.17 -20.80 13.35
C PRO A 183 9.60 -22.26 13.23
N SER A 184 10.01 -22.65 12.03
CA SER A 184 10.49 -24.01 11.76
C SER A 184 12.01 -24.10 11.92
N PRO A 185 12.53 -25.12 12.63
CA PRO A 185 13.98 -25.40 12.66
C PRO A 185 14.49 -26.01 11.35
N LEU A 186 13.59 -26.47 10.47
CA LEU A 186 13.92 -27.07 9.18
C LEU A 186 13.58 -26.14 8.00
N TYR A 187 13.45 -24.84 8.25
CA TYR A 187 13.21 -23.86 7.19
C TYR A 187 14.37 -23.82 6.19
N PRO A 188 14.12 -23.80 4.87
CA PRO A 188 12.82 -23.66 4.19
C PRO A 188 12.05 -24.97 3.94
N THR A 189 12.65 -26.14 4.19
CA THR A 189 12.09 -27.45 3.82
C THR A 189 10.75 -27.71 4.50
N VAL A 190 10.61 -27.28 5.75
CA VAL A 190 9.33 -27.25 6.48
C VAL A 190 9.02 -25.80 6.81
N PRO A 191 7.90 -25.22 6.34
CA PRO A 191 7.52 -23.85 6.65
C PRO A 191 7.08 -23.72 8.12
N PRO A 192 6.99 -22.50 8.66
CA PRO A 192 6.34 -22.25 9.95
C PRO A 192 4.92 -22.80 9.99
N VAL A 193 4.50 -23.27 11.16
CA VAL A 193 3.10 -23.65 11.40
C VAL A 193 2.37 -22.43 11.95
N CYS A 194 1.33 -21.99 11.26
CA CYS A 194 0.53 -20.82 11.63
C CYS A 194 -0.90 -21.22 11.97
N VAL A 195 -1.49 -20.58 12.97
CA VAL A 195 -2.87 -20.78 13.39
C VAL A 195 -3.60 -19.44 13.45
N VAL A 196 -4.87 -19.45 13.06
CA VAL A 196 -5.78 -18.31 13.22
C VAL A 196 -6.07 -18.14 14.70
N VAL A 197 -6.06 -16.89 15.16
CA VAL A 197 -6.38 -16.50 16.54
C VAL A 197 -7.81 -15.99 16.61
#